data_AF-M5Q231-F1
#
_entry.id   AF-M5Q231-F1
#
_cell.length_a   1.000
_cell.length_b   1.000
_cell.length_c   1.000
_cell.angle_alpha   90.00
_cell.angle_beta   90.00
_cell.angle_gamma   90.00
#
_symmetry.space_group_name_H-M   'P 1'
#
loop_
_entity.id
_entity.type
_entity.pdbx_description
1 polymer ?
#
loop_
_entity_poly.entity_id
_entity_poly.type
_entity_poly.pdbx_seq_one_letter_code
_entity_poly.pdbx_strand_id
1 'polypeptide(L)' 'MPTPQALRSLKVGQKAVVRSVKASGELGRRIRDMGLVPGVTVEVVGRAPLKDPVALRILDFTLTLRNNEADWITVEIKD' A
#
# COMPACT_ATOMS: atom_id res chain seq x y z
N MET A 1 19.50 -3.00 -7.02
CA MET A 1 18.39 -3.69 -6.34
C MET A 1 17.38 -2.62 -5.96
N PRO A 2 16.11 -2.73 -6.37
CA PRO A 2 15.10 -1.76 -5.95
C PRO A 2 14.97 -1.82 -4.42
N THR A 3 15.07 -0.67 -3.76
CA THR A 3 15.05 -0.57 -2.30
C THR A 3 13.62 -0.69 -1.81
N PRO A 4 13.30 -1.62 -0.89
CA PRO A 4 11.98 -1.67 -0.28
C PRO A 4 11.69 -0.35 0.44
N GLN A 5 10.55 0.27 0.14
CA GLN A 5 10.13 1.53 0.72
C GLN A 5 8.73 1.41 1.31
N ALA A 6 8.37 2.32 2.22
CA ALA A 6 7.03 2.35 2.78
C ALA A 6 6.01 2.72 1.70
N LEU A 7 4.81 2.13 1.76
CA LEU A 7 3.73 2.41 0.80
C LEU A 7 3.39 3.91 0.74
N ARG A 8 3.44 4.60 1.89
CA ARG A 8 3.26 6.05 2.02
C ARG A 8 4.31 6.92 1.30
N SER A 9 5.40 6.35 0.81
CA SER A 9 6.43 7.08 0.06
C SER A 9 6.11 7.15 -1.45
N LEU A 10 5.16 6.34 -1.93
CA LEU A 10 4.80 6.29 -3.35
C LEU A 10 4.06 7.54 -3.84
N LYS A 11 4.52 8.16 -4.91
CA LYS A 11 3.81 9.28 -5.52
C LYS A 11 2.54 8.81 -6.24
N VAL A 12 1.58 9.71 -6.38
CA VAL A 12 0.37 9.47 -7.19
C VAL A 12 0.79 9.10 -8.63
N GLY A 13 0.19 8.04 -9.16
CA GLY A 13 0.51 7.45 -10.46
C GLY A 13 1.61 6.38 -10.43
N GLN A 14 2.31 6.18 -9.30
CA GLN A 14 3.32 5.11 -9.20
C GLN A 14 2.70 3.74 -8.94
N LYS A 15 3.26 2.73 -9.61
CA LYS A 15 2.96 1.31 -9.40
C LYS A 15 4.06 0.67 -8.56
N ALA A 16 3.65 -0.21 -7.65
CA ALA A 16 4.57 -0.92 -6.78
C ALA A 16 4.02 -2.30 -6.44
N VAL A 17 4.91 -3.21 -6.06
CA VAL A 17 4.56 -4.55 -5.59
C VAL A 17 4.71 -4.61 -4.09
N VAL A 18 3.70 -5.11 -3.38
CA VAL A 18 3.77 -5.33 -1.94
C VAL A 18 4.83 -6.40 -1.65
N ARG A 19 5.84 -6.05 -0.85
CA ARG A 19 6.91 -6.98 -0.44
C ARG A 19 6.65 -7.61 0.91
N SER A 20 6.18 -6.82 1.87
CA SER A 20 5.87 -7.33 3.21
C SER A 20 4.83 -6.46 3.90
N VAL A 21 4.06 -7.09 4.79
CA VAL A 21 3.13 -6.43 5.69
C VAL A 21 3.57 -6.76 7.11
N LYS A 22 4.11 -5.77 7.82
CA LYS A 22 4.59 -5.88 9.21
C LYS A 22 3.50 -5.61 10.25
N ALA A 23 2.24 -5.46 9.84
CA ALA A 23 1.12 -5.28 10.73
C ALA A 23 0.81 -6.59 11.47
N SER A 24 0.65 -6.51 12.80
CA SER A 24 0.32 -7.65 13.66
C SER A 24 -1.13 -7.59 14.17
N GLY A 25 -1.60 -8.69 14.77
CA GLY A 25 -2.93 -8.78 15.39
C GLY A 25 -4.09 -8.59 14.39
N GLU A 26 -5.12 -7.87 14.84
CA GLU A 26 -6.32 -7.60 14.04
C GLU A 26 -6.02 -6.74 12.80
N LEU A 27 -5.13 -5.76 12.92
CA LEU A 27 -4.73 -4.87 11.83
C LEU A 27 -4.16 -5.65 10.64
N GLY A 28 -3.19 -6.54 10.92
CA GLY A 28 -2.57 -7.37 9.88
C GLY A 28 -3.53 -8.38 9.28
N ARG A 29 -4.57 -8.81 10.02
CA ARG A 29 -5.63 -9.67 9.48
C ARG A 29 -6.54 -8.89 8.53
N ARG A 30 -7.03 -7.73 8.96
CA ARG A 30 -7.86 -6.83 8.12
C ARG A 30 -7.15 -6.44 6.82
N ILE A 31 -5.89 -6.03 6.87
CA ILE A 31 -5.10 -5.66 5.68
C ILE A 31 -5.04 -6.82 4.68
N ARG A 32 -4.80 -8.05 5.17
CA ARG A 32 -4.78 -9.25 4.31
C ARG A 32 -6.15 -9.61 3.76
N ASP A 33 -7.20 -9.50 4.58
CA ASP A 33 -8.58 -9.75 4.16
C ASP A 33 -9.04 -8.75 3.10
N MET A 34 -8.49 -7.53 3.11
CA MET A 34 -8.71 -6.51 2.08
C MET A 34 -7.90 -6.74 0.79
N GLY A 35 -7.07 -7.78 0.72
CA GLY A 35 -6.28 -8.12 -0.47
C GLY A 35 -4.88 -7.48 -0.53
N LEU A 36 -4.43 -6.81 0.52
CA LEU A 36 -3.05 -6.31 0.63
C LEU A 36 -2.14 -7.40 1.18
N VAL A 37 -1.76 -8.32 0.29
CA VAL A 37 -0.82 -9.41 0.57
C VAL A 37 0.48 -9.25 -0.24
N PRO A 38 1.62 -9.79 0.25
CA PRO A 38 2.85 -9.80 -0.52
C PRO A 38 2.68 -10.40 -1.92
N GLY A 39 3.28 -9.76 -2.93
CA GLY A 39 3.18 -10.13 -4.35
C GLY A 39 2.09 -9.39 -5.13
N VAL A 40 1.17 -8.69 -4.45
CA VAL A 40 0.13 -7.91 -5.11
C VAL A 40 0.69 -6.61 -5.67
N THR A 41 0.28 -6.26 -6.89
CA THR A 41 0.58 -4.96 -7.50
C THR A 41 -0.45 -3.94 -7.05
N VAL A 42 0.04 -2.79 -6.60
CA VAL A 42 -0.76 -1.65 -6.16
C VAL A 42 -0.35 -0.41 -6.94
N GLU A 43 -1.30 0.48 -7.21
CA GLU A 43 -1.08 1.76 -7.87
C GLU A 43 -1.64 2.89 -7.02
N VAL A 44 -0.87 3.94 -6.77
CA VAL A 44 -1.40 5.10 -6.03
C VAL A 44 -2.30 5.91 -6.96
N VAL A 45 -3.61 5.86 -6.73
CA VAL A 45 -4.60 6.62 -7.52
C VAL A 45 -4.68 8.06 -7.05
N GLY A 46 -4.52 8.28 -5.75
CA GLY A 46 -4.68 9.60 -5.17
C GLY A 46 -4.31 9.62 -3.70
N ARG A 47 -4.21 10.84 -3.16
CA ARG A 47 -4.02 11.09 -1.74
C ARG A 47 -4.98 12.18 -1.32
N ALA A 48 -5.51 12.07 -0.12
CA ALA A 48 -6.31 13.14 0.44
C ALA A 48 -5.46 14.42 0.63
N PRO A 49 -6.09 15.61 0.67
CA PRO A 49 -5.39 16.90 0.80
C PRO A 49 -4.48 16.97 2.05
N LEU A 50 -4.88 16.29 3.13
CA LEU A 50 -4.14 16.21 4.39
C LEU A 50 -3.12 15.07 4.42
N LYS A 51 -2.78 14.49 3.26
CA LYS A 51 -1.88 13.33 3.09
C LYS A 51 -2.38 12.04 3.75
N ASP A 52 -3.61 11.99 4.23
CA ASP A 52 -4.28 10.82 4.81
C ASP A 52 -5.79 10.88 4.53
N PRO A 53 -6.43 9.79 4.02
CA PRO A 53 -5.86 8.50 3.63
C PRO A 53 -5.23 8.50 2.22
N VAL A 54 -4.49 7.43 1.89
CA VAL A 54 -3.98 7.13 0.53
C VAL A 54 -4.93 6.21 -0.21
N ALA A 55 -5.25 6.56 -1.47
CA ALA A 55 -6.06 5.73 -2.34
C ALA A 55 -5.16 4.88 -3.25
N LEU A 56 -5.36 3.57 -3.20
CA LEU A 56 -4.60 2.57 -3.91
C LEU A 56 -5.54 1.78 -4.81
N ARG A 57 -5.16 1.55 -6.07
CA ARG A 57 -5.83 0.59 -6.93
C ARG A 57 -5.14 -0.75 -6.80
N ILE A 58 -5.93 -1.76 -6.45
CA ILE A 58 -5.52 -3.14 -6.25
C ILE A 58 -6.41 -3.98 -7.16
N LEU A 59 -5.81 -4.65 -8.15
CA LEU A 59 -6.56 -5.40 -9.16
C LEU A 59 -7.66 -4.49 -9.78
N ASP A 60 -8.92 -4.89 -9.67
CA ASP A 60 -10.07 -4.21 -10.25
C ASP A 60 -10.82 -3.30 -9.25
N PHE A 61 -10.27 -3.02 -8.08
CA PHE A 61 -10.90 -2.16 -7.08
C PHE A 61 -9.95 -1.11 -6.48
N THR A 62 -10.55 -0.03 -5.97
CA THR A 62 -9.83 1.02 -5.26
C THR A 62 -10.03 0.86 -3.77
N LEU A 63 -8.93 0.82 -3.03
CA LEU A 63 -8.87 0.71 -1.59
C LEU A 63 -8.25 1.97 -1.01
N THR A 64 -8.88 2.54 0.02
CA THR A 64 -8.30 3.63 0.79
C THR A 64 -7.69 3.09 2.06
N LEU A 65 -6.43 3.42 2.29
CA LEU A 65 -5.67 2.98 3.45
C LEU A 65 -5.22 4.19 4.26
N ARG A 66 -5.32 4.14 5.57
CA ARG A 66 -4.80 5.21 6.42
C ARG A 66 -3.28 5.16 6.49
N ASN A 67 -2.64 6.28 6.78
CA ASN A 67 -1.19 6.39 6.90
C ASN A 67 -0.64 5.43 7.95
N ASN A 68 -1.31 5.31 9.10
CA ASN A 68 -0.91 4.40 10.16
C ASN A 68 -0.92 2.92 9.73
N GLU A 69 -1.80 2.54 8.80
CA GLU A 69 -1.82 1.21 8.18
C GLU A 69 -0.72 1.09 7.13
N ALA A 70 -0.51 2.14 6.32
CA ALA A 70 0.47 2.16 5.22
C ALA A 70 1.91 2.11 5.72
N ASP A 71 2.19 2.64 6.91
CA ASP A 71 3.50 2.57 7.57
C ASP A 71 3.94 1.11 7.84
N TRP A 72 3.00 0.18 7.98
CA TRP A 72 3.30 -1.24 8.16
C TRP A 72 3.52 -1.99 6.84
N ILE A 73 3.29 -1.36 5.69
CA ILE A 73 3.33 -2.01 4.38
C ILE A 73 4.58 -1.55 3.63
N THR A 74 5.44 -2.51 3.31
CA THR A 74 6.63 -2.28 2.49
C THR A 74 6.34 -2.69 1.05
N VAL A 75 6.70 -1.82 0.12
CA VAL A 75 6.48 -1.98 -1.31
C VAL A 75 7.78 -1.76 -2.08
N GLU A 76 7.82 -2.28 -3.29
CA GLU A 76 8.92 -2.11 -4.23
C GLU A 76 8.36 -1.47 -5.50
N ILE A 77 8.91 -0.32 -5.93
CA ILE A 77 8.44 0.35 -7.15
C ILE A 77 8.67 -0.59 -8.34
N LYS A 78 7.65 -0.72 -9.17
CA LYS A 78 7.76 -1.39 -10.46
C LYS A 78 7.96 -0.32 -11.52
N ASP A 79 9.10 -0.36 -12.20
CA ASP A 79 9.41 0.49 -13.36
C ASP A 79 8.42 0.28 -14.52
#